data_AF-A0A7X9BHV3-F1
#
_entry.id   AF-A0A7X9BHV3-F1
#
_cell.length_a   1.000
_cell.length_b   1.000
_cell.length_c   1.000
_cell.angle_alpha   90.00
_cell.angle_beta   90.00
_cell.angle_gamma   90.00
#
_symmetry.space_group_name_H-M   'P 1'
#
loop_
_entity.id
_entity.type
_entity.pdbx_description
1 polymer ?
#
loop_
_entity_poly.entity_id
_entity_poly.type
_entity_poly.pdbx_seq_one_letter_code
_entity_poly.pdbx_strand_id
1 'polypeptide(L)'
;YPEQHLDRMAKSYTELAAIRDAHRDCKTYEQFTAPMNDEARASAPDWFKAGVEAAMKAPSAMNRQPIVFSYNPDDDTAAAMIDPNVESGQALNDLGIAKLHFQIGAGSGTWAWGDGGLFIHR
;
A
#
# COMPACT_ATOMS: atom_id res chain seq x y z
N TYR A 1 24.44 -22.93 1.25
CA TYR A 1 24.21 -21.73 0.41
C TYR A 1 23.22 -22.13 -0.67
N PRO A 2 22.13 -21.39 -0.90
CA PRO A 2 21.09 -21.87 -1.80
C PRO A 2 21.71 -22.09 -3.20
N GLU A 3 21.40 -23.22 -3.82
CA GLU A 3 22.13 -23.85 -4.93
C GLU A 3 22.20 -23.02 -6.23
N GLN A 4 21.67 -21.79 -6.25
CA GLN A 4 21.57 -20.92 -7.43
C GLN A 4 21.90 -19.46 -7.13
N HIS A 5 22.68 -19.20 -6.07
CA HIS A 5 22.97 -17.84 -5.62
C HIS A 5 23.73 -17.00 -6.68
N LEU A 6 24.73 -17.58 -7.34
CA LEU A 6 25.54 -16.90 -8.36
C LEU A 6 24.70 -16.54 -9.59
N ASP A 7 23.85 -17.46 -10.06
CA ASP A 7 22.96 -17.23 -11.20
C ASP A 7 21.95 -16.11 -10.90
N ARG A 8 21.46 -16.02 -9.65
CA ARG A 8 20.58 -14.92 -9.23
C ARG A 8 21.30 -13.58 -9.22
N MET A 9 22.56 -13.53 -8.78
CA MET A 9 23.34 -12.29 -8.76
C MET A 9 23.73 -11.79 -10.15
N ALA A 10 23.79 -12.69 -11.15
CA ALA A 10 24.08 -12.32 -12.53
C ALA A 10 22.89 -11.69 -13.29
N LYS A 11 21.67 -11.81 -12.76
CA LYS A 11 20.47 -11.24 -13.38
C LYS A 11 20.46 -9.71 -13.28
N SER A 12 20.01 -9.06 -14.34
CA SER A 12 19.77 -7.62 -14.35
C SER A 12 18.70 -7.22 -13.33
N TYR A 13 18.71 -5.95 -12.93
CA TYR A 13 17.67 -5.40 -12.04
C TYR A 13 16.25 -5.62 -12.61
N THR A 14 16.08 -5.44 -13.92
CA THR A 14 14.79 -5.64 -14.60
C THR A 14 14.32 -7.08 -14.55
N GLU A 15 15.22 -8.05 -14.72
CA GLU A 15 14.87 -9.46 -14.59
C GLU A 15 14.53 -9.83 -13.14
N LEU A 16 15.27 -9.31 -12.17
CA LEU A 16 14.99 -9.53 -10.75
C LEU A 16 13.65 -8.91 -10.33
N ALA A 17 13.32 -7.73 -10.85
CA ALA A 17 12.04 -7.08 -10.63
C ALA A 17 10.89 -7.90 -11.25
N ALA A 18 11.03 -8.36 -12.49
CA ALA A 18 10.02 -9.21 -13.13
C ALA A 18 9.79 -10.53 -12.37
N ILE A 19 10.85 -11.17 -11.88
CA ILE A 19 10.74 -12.39 -11.07
C ILE A 19 10.01 -12.11 -9.74
N ARG A 20 10.34 -10.99 -9.08
CA ARG A 20 9.65 -10.56 -7.86
C ARG A 20 8.17 -10.35 -8.13
N ASP A 21 7.84 -9.63 -9.20
CA ASP A 21 6.47 -9.27 -9.54
C ASP A 21 5.63 -10.49 -9.91
N ALA A 22 6.24 -11.50 -10.54
CA ALA A 22 5.60 -12.79 -10.81
C ALA A 22 5.39 -13.67 -9.56
N HIS A 23 6.18 -13.46 -8.49
CA HIS A 23 6.13 -14.30 -7.29
C HIS A 23 5.31 -13.67 -6.15
N ARG A 24 5.15 -12.34 -6.10
CA ARG A 24 4.46 -11.68 -5.00
C ARG A 24 2.97 -11.53 -5.31
N ASP A 25 2.16 -12.40 -4.70
CA ASP A 25 0.72 -12.19 -4.65
C ASP A 25 0.42 -10.86 -3.94
N CYS A 26 -0.23 -9.95 -4.65
CA CYS A 26 -0.61 -8.63 -4.18
C CYS A 26 -2.11 -8.46 -4.35
N LYS A 27 -2.78 -7.87 -3.36
CA LYS A 27 -4.15 -7.40 -3.54
C LYS A 27 -4.20 -6.35 -4.66
N THR A 28 -5.34 -6.24 -5.34
CA THR A 28 -5.54 -5.23 -6.38
C THR A 28 -5.72 -3.83 -5.77
N TYR A 29 -5.64 -2.80 -6.60
CA TYR A 29 -5.90 -1.42 -6.17
C TYR A 29 -7.31 -1.26 -5.57
N GLU A 30 -8.30 -1.92 -6.17
CA GLU A 30 -9.70 -1.92 -5.71
C GLU A 30 -9.82 -2.59 -4.35
N GLN A 31 -9.07 -3.66 -4.08
CA GLN A 31 -9.05 -4.32 -2.78
C GLN A 31 -8.36 -3.45 -1.71
N PHE A 32 -7.31 -2.71 -2.07
CA PHE A 32 -6.70 -1.71 -1.18
C PHE A 32 -7.59 -0.48 -0.97
N THR A 33 -8.57 -0.24 -1.84
CA THR A 33 -9.53 0.86 -1.75
C THR A 33 -10.96 0.34 -1.60
N ALA A 34 -11.13 -0.83 -0.98
CA ALA A 34 -12.42 -1.51 -0.84
C ALA A 34 -13.54 -0.65 -0.22
N PRO A 35 -13.28 0.32 0.69
CA PRO A 35 -14.31 1.23 1.18
C PRO A 35 -14.86 2.24 0.14
N MET A 36 -14.23 2.35 -1.03
CA MET A 36 -14.63 3.27 -2.10
C MET A 36 -15.43 2.53 -3.18
N ASN A 37 -16.39 3.21 -3.81
CA ASN A 37 -17.02 2.77 -5.05
C ASN A 37 -16.17 3.19 -6.28
N ASP A 38 -16.61 2.77 -7.47
CA ASP A 38 -15.87 3.03 -8.71
C ASP A 38 -15.86 4.51 -9.07
N GLU A 39 -16.95 5.23 -8.83
CA GLU A 39 -17.04 6.67 -9.08
C GLU A 39 -16.06 7.44 -8.19
N ALA A 40 -15.96 7.10 -6.91
CA ALA A 40 -15.02 7.71 -5.97
C ALA A 40 -13.56 7.36 -6.31
N ARG A 41 -13.29 6.14 -6.77
CA ARG A 41 -11.95 5.77 -7.27
C ARG A 41 -11.56 6.58 -8.49
N ALA A 42 -12.50 6.79 -9.42
CA ALA A 42 -12.27 7.54 -10.64
C ALA A 42 -12.08 9.05 -10.40
N SER A 43 -12.68 9.60 -9.34
CA SER A 43 -12.53 11.02 -8.97
C SER A 43 -11.38 11.30 -8.02
N ALA A 44 -10.72 10.27 -7.46
CA ALA A 44 -9.60 10.44 -6.55
C ALA A 44 -8.39 11.09 -7.25
N PRO A 45 -7.67 12.00 -6.59
CA PRO A 45 -6.54 12.71 -7.18
C PRO A 45 -5.34 11.78 -7.39
N ASP A 46 -4.46 12.16 -8.33
CA ASP A 46 -3.28 11.36 -8.69
C ASP A 46 -2.37 11.09 -7.48
N TRP A 47 -2.25 12.02 -6.54
CA TRP A 47 -1.44 11.84 -5.34
C TRP A 47 -1.98 10.71 -4.44
N PHE A 48 -3.31 10.55 -4.36
CA PHE A 48 -3.93 9.47 -3.60
C PHE A 48 -3.64 8.13 -4.26
N LYS A 49 -3.86 8.05 -5.58
CA LYS A 49 -3.60 6.84 -6.35
C LYS A 49 -2.13 6.41 -6.25
N ALA A 50 -1.20 7.34 -6.43
CA ALA A 50 0.23 7.10 -6.28
C ALA A 50 0.60 6.64 -4.85
N GLY A 51 -0.04 7.23 -3.83
CA GLY A 51 0.08 6.80 -2.44
C GLY A 51 -0.34 5.34 -2.24
N VAL A 52 -1.53 4.95 -2.72
CA VAL A 52 -2.01 3.56 -2.62
C VAL A 52 -1.09 2.60 -3.39
N GLU A 53 -0.67 2.93 -4.61
CA GLU A 53 0.25 2.10 -5.40
C GLU A 53 1.61 1.90 -4.73
N ALA A 54 2.08 2.90 -3.98
CA ALA A 54 3.27 2.76 -3.15
C ALA A 54 3.00 1.88 -1.91
N ALA A 55 1.86 2.06 -1.24
CA ALA A 55 1.44 1.23 -0.12
C ALA A 55 1.24 -0.25 -0.49
N MET A 56 0.79 -0.54 -1.71
CA MET A 56 0.70 -1.91 -2.24
C MET A 56 2.06 -2.63 -2.26
N LYS A 57 3.17 -1.89 -2.33
CA LYS A 57 4.55 -2.43 -2.31
C LYS A 57 5.08 -2.63 -0.89
N ALA A 58 4.37 -2.16 0.13
CA ALA A 58 4.76 -2.30 1.52
C ALA A 58 4.82 -3.78 1.96
N PRO A 59 5.79 -4.16 2.81
CA PRO A 59 5.75 -5.45 3.47
C PRO A 59 4.61 -5.48 4.50
N SER A 60 4.08 -6.68 4.77
CA SER A 60 3.15 -6.91 5.89
C SER A 60 3.37 -8.30 6.47
N ALA A 61 2.98 -8.49 7.73
CA ALA A 61 3.08 -9.79 8.39
C ALA A 61 2.37 -10.88 7.58
N MET A 62 3.09 -11.96 7.27
CA MET A 62 2.61 -13.07 6.42
C MET A 62 2.01 -12.62 5.08
N ASN A 63 2.41 -11.45 4.56
CA ASN A 63 1.87 -10.83 3.35
C ASN A 63 0.34 -10.62 3.37
N ARG A 64 -0.27 -10.48 4.56
CA ARG A 64 -1.73 -10.36 4.74
C ARG A 64 -2.31 -9.08 4.13
N GLN A 65 -1.50 -8.02 4.01
CA GLN A 65 -1.90 -6.72 3.46
C GLN A 65 -3.21 -6.22 4.11
N PRO A 66 -3.25 -6.03 5.44
CA PRO A 66 -4.49 -5.83 6.18
C PRO A 66 -4.99 -4.38 6.16
N ILE A 67 -4.44 -3.51 5.31
CA ILE A 67 -4.70 -2.07 5.35
C ILE A 67 -5.50 -1.67 4.11
N VAL A 68 -6.58 -0.92 4.34
CA VAL A 68 -7.40 -0.31 3.28
C VAL A 68 -7.33 1.21 3.38
N PHE A 69 -7.48 1.86 2.24
CA PHE A 69 -7.42 3.30 2.09
C PHE A 69 -8.74 3.82 1.52
N SER A 70 -9.09 5.03 1.90
CA SER A 70 -10.21 5.76 1.31
C SER A 70 -9.83 7.22 1.10
N TYR A 71 -10.50 7.86 0.14
CA TYR A 71 -10.35 9.28 -0.14
C TYR A 71 -11.69 10.00 0.11
N ASN A 72 -11.64 11.11 0.84
CA ASN A 72 -12.77 12.00 1.05
C ASN A 72 -12.59 13.27 0.20
N PRO A 73 -13.42 13.48 -0.85
CA PRO A 73 -13.32 14.66 -1.71
C PRO A 73 -13.76 15.96 -1.03
N ASP A 74 -14.58 15.90 0.02
CA ASP A 74 -15.10 17.11 0.68
C ASP A 74 -14.00 17.88 1.42
N ASP A 75 -13.03 17.14 1.99
CA ASP A 75 -11.94 17.70 2.79
C ASP A 75 -10.56 17.50 2.15
N ASP A 76 -10.48 16.92 0.94
CA ASP A 76 -9.22 16.54 0.25
C ASP A 76 -8.26 15.73 1.15
N THR A 77 -8.82 14.74 1.85
CA THR A 77 -8.07 13.89 2.79
C THR A 77 -8.16 12.42 2.43
N ALA A 78 -7.12 11.67 2.78
CA ALA A 78 -7.15 10.21 2.73
C ALA A 78 -7.29 9.63 4.15
N ALA A 79 -7.87 8.45 4.28
CA ALA A 79 -7.81 7.66 5.51
C ALA A 79 -7.10 6.33 5.23
N ALA A 80 -6.45 5.78 6.26
CA ALA A 80 -5.92 4.43 6.25
C ALA A 80 -6.45 3.68 7.47
N MET A 81 -7.03 2.51 7.23
CA MET A 81 -7.70 1.71 8.25
C MET A 81 -7.27 0.26 8.19
N ILE A 82 -7.35 -0.42 9.33
CA ILE A 82 -7.24 -1.89 9.38
C ILE A 82 -8.53 -2.48 8.80
N ASP A 83 -8.39 -3.35 7.79
CA ASP A 83 -9.49 -4.11 7.21
C ASP A 83 -10.02 -5.10 8.25
N PRO A 84 -11.28 -4.94 8.72
CA PRO A 84 -11.84 -5.82 9.74
C PRO A 84 -12.02 -7.27 9.26
N ASN A 85 -11.96 -7.51 7.94
CA ASN A 85 -12.09 -8.84 7.35
C ASN A 85 -10.74 -9.58 7.25
N VAL A 86 -9.64 -8.95 7.65
CA VAL A 86 -8.30 -9.52 7.57
C VAL A 86 -7.72 -9.67 8.96
N GLU A 87 -7.75 -10.89 9.48
CA GLU A 87 -7.08 -11.19 10.74
C GLU A 87 -5.56 -11.03 10.61
N SER A 88 -4.98 -10.13 11.41
CA SER A 88 -3.54 -9.96 11.55
C SER A 88 -3.20 -9.52 12.98
N GLY A 89 -2.39 -10.31 13.67
CA GLY A 89 -1.86 -9.96 15.00
C GLY A 89 -0.85 -8.81 14.99
N GLN A 90 -0.46 -8.31 13.81
CA GLN A 90 0.53 -7.24 13.63
C GLN A 90 -0.05 -6.03 12.86
N ALA A 91 -1.38 -5.94 12.73
CA ALA A 91 -2.06 -4.96 11.88
C ALA A 91 -1.67 -3.50 12.17
N LEU A 92 -1.41 -3.13 13.43
CA LEU A 92 -0.95 -1.77 13.76
C LEU A 92 0.47 -1.47 13.26
N ASN A 93 1.37 -2.44 13.28
CA ASN A 93 2.71 -2.29 12.70
C ASN A 93 2.60 -2.19 11.17
N ASP A 94 1.79 -3.07 10.56
CA ASP A 94 1.52 -3.05 9.12
C ASP A 94 0.87 -1.71 8.69
N LEU A 95 -0.01 -1.13 9.51
CA LEU A 95 -0.62 0.19 9.28
C LEU A 95 0.43 1.29 9.20
N GLY A 96 1.38 1.33 10.15
CA GLY A 96 2.46 2.31 10.13
C GLY A 96 3.34 2.19 8.88
N ILE A 97 3.69 0.96 8.50
CA ILE A 97 4.48 0.68 7.29
C ILE A 97 3.74 1.13 6.03
N ALA A 98 2.44 0.79 5.93
CA ALA A 98 1.60 1.17 4.79
C ALA A 98 1.41 2.69 4.71
N LYS A 99 1.17 3.36 5.85
CA LYS A 99 1.10 4.84 5.94
C LYS A 99 2.38 5.51 5.47
N LEU A 100 3.55 4.99 5.84
CA LEU A 100 4.83 5.53 5.39
C LEU A 100 5.00 5.39 3.86
N HIS A 101 4.70 4.22 3.30
CA HIS A 101 4.78 4.01 1.85
C HIS A 101 3.79 4.91 1.11
N PHE A 102 2.57 5.02 1.61
CA PHE A 102 1.57 5.94 1.07
C PHE A 102 2.11 7.37 1.05
N GLN A 103 2.65 7.86 2.17
CA GLN A 103 3.18 9.22 2.27
C GLN A 103 4.31 9.48 1.28
N ILE A 104 5.19 8.49 1.05
CA ILE A 104 6.25 8.58 0.04
C ILE A 104 5.64 8.64 -1.37
N GLY A 105 4.65 7.78 -1.68
CA GLY A 105 3.98 7.74 -2.97
C GLY A 105 3.17 9.00 -3.29
N ALA A 106 2.53 9.58 -2.27
CA ALA A 106 1.81 10.84 -2.38
C ALA A 106 2.74 12.06 -2.55
N GLY A 107 4.05 11.89 -2.34
CA GLY A 107 5.10 12.91 -2.53
C GLY A 107 5.25 13.91 -1.38
N SER A 108 4.16 14.25 -0.72
CA SER A 108 4.10 15.21 0.39
C SER A 108 2.85 14.97 1.25
N GLY A 109 2.89 15.44 2.49
CA GLY A 109 1.74 15.36 3.40
C GLY A 109 2.09 14.73 4.75
N THR A 110 1.07 14.63 5.61
CA THR A 110 1.26 14.14 6.99
C THR A 110 0.06 13.30 7.43
N TRP A 111 0.34 12.21 8.15
CA TRP A 111 -0.68 11.38 8.78
C TRP A 111 -0.98 11.83 10.22
N ALA A 112 -2.26 11.79 10.58
CA ALA A 112 -2.67 11.65 11.96
C ALA A 112 -2.38 10.22 12.47
N TRP A 113 -2.15 10.13 13.78
CA TRP A 113 -1.90 8.87 14.48
C TRP A 113 -3.14 7.96 14.50
N GLY A 114 -2.90 6.66 14.70
CA GLY A 114 -3.95 5.67 14.94
C GLY A 114 -4.61 5.09 13.69
N ASP A 115 -5.45 4.10 13.93
CA ASP A 115 -6.35 3.47 12.95
C ASP A 115 -7.45 4.47 12.56
N GLY A 116 -7.68 4.65 11.25
CA GLY A 116 -8.56 5.70 10.72
C GLY A 116 -7.96 7.11 10.76
N GLY A 117 -6.71 7.28 11.18
CA GLY A 117 -6.05 8.59 11.15
C GLY A 117 -5.94 9.12 9.72
N LEU A 118 -6.29 10.39 9.53
CA LEU A 118 -6.36 11.06 8.23
C LEU A 118 -4.98 11.51 7.71
N PHE A 119 -4.83 11.54 6.40
CA PHE A 119 -3.71 12.14 5.68
C PHE A 119 -4.12 13.48 5.11
N ILE A 120 -3.30 14.48 5.36
CA ILE A 120 -3.42 15.81 4.77
C ILE A 120 -2.28 15.96 3.77
N HIS A 121 -2.61 16.02 2.47
CA HIS A 121 -1.65 16.28 1.40
C HIS A 121 -1.17 17.75 1.44
N ARG A 122 0.01 18.04 0.89
CA ARG A 122 0.66 19.37 0.99
C ARG A 122 1.27 19.82 -0.32
#